data_AF-A0A179BWX6-F1
#
_entry.id   AF-A0A179BWX6-F1
#
_cell.length_a   1.000
_cell.length_b   1.000
_cell.length_c   1.000
_cell.angle_alpha   90.00
_cell.angle_beta   90.00
_cell.angle_gamma   90.00
#
_symmetry.space_group_name_H-M   'P 1'
#
loop_
_entity.id
_entity.type
_entity.pdbx_description
1 polymer ?
#
loop_
_entity_poly.entity_id
_entity_poly.type
_entity_poly.pdbx_seq_one_letter_code
_entity_poly.pdbx_strand_id
1 'polypeptide(L)'
;MTPETAYIGCRFFFDIAALYLWGSSAYLWLLVSASLSGNIWTRQYWFQAIAIGCTIAATTLALPFRSAILSEDWARASDFNAMLDILSGTTIGTAWMCQAAGTAAIFLAYIAAPLRLRAATMTIAAGFLLTSLAASGHAAMNTGWLGALHRGNDIVHVLAGGAWVGALIPVAFILPRLSDRRTGRDAAKALVRFSTAGHVAVGVVLISGVANMFLIIGGLPLDWSVEYQFLLCLKILLVLSMTGLAIFNRYVLVPKLSGRHGAVAALRIGTVVEIVLALAVVGLVAWFGTLEPVAV
;
A
#
# COMPACT_ATOMS: atom_id res chain seq x y z
N MET A 1 4.76 23.12 12.82
CA MET A 1 4.90 21.87 12.04
C MET A 1 6.16 22.00 11.20
N THR A 2 7.07 21.03 11.25
CA THR A 2 8.30 21.07 10.43
C THR A 2 8.01 20.56 9.00
N PRO A 3 8.81 20.94 7.99
CA PRO A 3 8.68 20.42 6.63
C PRO A 3 8.70 18.89 6.55
N GLU A 4 9.52 18.25 7.38
CA GLU A 4 9.67 16.79 7.48
C GLU A 4 8.38 16.16 8.00
N THR A 5 7.79 16.72 9.07
CA THR A 5 6.53 16.23 9.65
C THR A 5 5.39 16.30 8.63
N ALA A 6 5.33 17.40 7.86
CA ALA A 6 4.34 17.56 6.80
C ALA A 6 4.56 16.56 5.66
N TYR A 7 5.82 16.33 5.29
CA TYR A 7 6.19 15.36 4.27
C TYR A 7 5.90 13.91 4.69
N ILE A 8 6.10 13.55 5.96
CA ILE A 8 5.71 12.23 6.50
C ILE A 8 4.20 12.02 6.36
N GLY A 9 3.38 13.02 6.72
CA GLY A 9 1.93 12.96 6.52
C GLY A 9 1.56 12.80 5.03
N CYS A 10 2.24 13.54 4.16
CA CYS A 10 2.09 13.44 2.70
C CYS A 10 2.38 12.02 2.19
N ARG A 11 3.49 11.41 2.63
CA ARG A 11 3.86 10.02 2.32
C ARG A 11 2.80 9.05 2.81
N PHE A 12 2.35 9.18 4.05
CA PHE A 12 1.33 8.31 4.63
C PHE A 12 0.05 8.27 3.79
N PHE A 13 -0.50 9.43 3.43
CA PHE A 13 -1.72 9.50 2.62
C PHE A 13 -1.52 9.01 1.19
N PHE A 14 -0.35 9.25 0.61
CA PHE A 14 0.00 8.73 -0.71
C PHE A 14 0.10 7.20 -0.70
N ASP A 15 0.86 6.64 0.24
CA ASP A 15 1.14 5.21 0.33
C ASP A 15 -0.14 4.43 0.59
N ILE A 16 -0.96 4.85 1.57
CA ILE A 16 -2.21 4.13 1.86
C ILE A 16 -3.20 4.19 0.71
N ALA A 17 -3.28 5.32 0.01
CA ALA A 17 -4.15 5.49 -1.15
C ALA A 17 -3.70 4.59 -2.31
N ALA A 18 -2.39 4.56 -2.61
CA ALA A 18 -1.83 3.72 -3.66
C ALA A 18 -2.00 2.22 -3.36
N LEU A 19 -1.73 1.80 -2.12
CA LEU A 19 -1.93 0.41 -1.68
C LEU A 19 -3.40 -0.01 -1.78
N TYR A 20 -4.33 0.86 -1.34
CA TYR A 20 -5.76 0.61 -1.45
C TYR A 20 -6.20 0.47 -2.92
N LEU A 21 -5.84 1.44 -3.77
CA LEU A 21 -6.24 1.43 -5.18
C LEU A 21 -5.69 0.20 -5.90
N TRP A 22 -4.42 -0.17 -5.67
CA TRP A 22 -3.82 -1.38 -6.21
C TRP A 22 -4.53 -2.65 -5.73
N GLY A 23 -4.55 -2.91 -4.42
CA GLY A 23 -5.08 -4.16 -3.90
C GLY A 23 -6.57 -4.33 -4.12
N SER A 24 -7.35 -3.25 -3.97
CA SER A 24 -8.79 -3.30 -4.18
C SER A 24 -9.12 -3.61 -5.64
N SER A 25 -8.49 -2.91 -6.59
CA SER A 25 -8.75 -3.11 -8.01
C SER A 25 -8.23 -4.45 -8.52
N ALA A 26 -7.04 -4.88 -8.10
CA ALA A 26 -6.46 -6.17 -8.47
C ALA A 26 -7.33 -7.33 -7.99
N TYR A 27 -7.80 -7.28 -6.74
CA TYR A 27 -8.70 -8.30 -6.20
C TYR A 27 -10.02 -8.35 -6.96
N LEU A 28 -10.65 -7.20 -7.17
CA LEU A 28 -11.93 -7.10 -7.87
C LEU A 28 -11.83 -7.53 -9.34
N TRP A 29 -10.70 -7.29 -9.99
CA TRP A 29 -10.49 -7.68 -11.38
C TRP A 29 -10.16 -9.18 -11.53
N LEU A 30 -9.23 -9.70 -10.72
CA LEU A 30 -8.66 -11.02 -10.93
C LEU A 30 -9.40 -12.14 -10.18
N LEU A 31 -9.97 -11.84 -9.01
CA LEU A 31 -10.46 -12.87 -8.10
C LEU A 31 -11.99 -12.87 -7.91
N VAL A 32 -12.68 -11.80 -8.28
CA VAL A 32 -14.13 -11.65 -8.12
C VAL A 32 -14.86 -11.79 -9.47
N SER A 33 -16.07 -12.37 -9.47
CA SER A 33 -16.89 -12.47 -10.71
C SER A 33 -17.24 -11.08 -11.24
N ALA A 34 -17.33 -10.91 -12.57
CA ALA A 34 -17.54 -9.59 -13.19
C ALA A 34 -18.81 -8.87 -12.68
N SER A 35 -19.89 -9.62 -12.45
CA SER A 35 -21.15 -9.08 -11.91
C SER A 35 -20.98 -8.55 -10.49
N LEU A 36 -20.38 -9.33 -9.59
CA LEU A 36 -20.14 -8.92 -8.21
C LEU A 36 -19.10 -7.80 -8.16
N SER A 37 -18.03 -7.90 -8.95
CA SER A 37 -16.94 -6.92 -9.06
C SER A 37 -17.46 -5.52 -9.39
N GLY A 38 -18.26 -5.38 -10.44
CA GLY A 38 -18.86 -4.10 -10.82
C GLY A 38 -19.76 -3.49 -9.73
N ASN A 39 -20.50 -4.35 -9.01
CA ASN A 39 -21.35 -3.89 -7.91
C ASN A 39 -20.56 -3.45 -6.66
N ILE A 40 -19.46 -4.14 -6.34
CA ILE A 40 -18.57 -3.73 -5.23
C ILE A 40 -17.82 -2.46 -5.60
N TRP A 41 -17.31 -2.38 -6.82
CA TRP A 41 -16.59 -1.23 -7.35
C TRP A 41 -17.40 0.07 -7.17
N THR A 42 -18.67 0.08 -7.59
CA THR A 42 -19.51 1.29 -7.50
C THR A 42 -19.85 1.66 -6.05
N ARG A 43 -19.96 0.70 -5.14
CA ARG A 43 -20.22 0.97 -3.72
C ARG A 43 -19.03 1.58 -2.98
N GLN A 44 -17.83 1.47 -3.54
CA GLN A 44 -16.61 2.02 -2.95
C GLN A 44 -16.30 3.44 -3.44
N TYR A 45 -17.24 4.13 -4.08
CA TYR A 45 -16.97 5.40 -4.74
C TYR A 45 -16.29 6.44 -3.82
N TRP A 46 -16.71 6.55 -2.56
CA TRP A 46 -16.08 7.49 -1.62
C TRP A 46 -14.64 7.10 -1.29
N PHE A 47 -14.38 5.81 -1.03
CA PHE A 47 -13.02 5.34 -0.77
C PHE A 47 -12.10 5.57 -1.97
N GLN A 48 -12.61 5.33 -3.18
CA GLN A 48 -11.89 5.61 -4.42
C GLN A 48 -11.65 7.11 -4.61
N ALA A 49 -12.67 7.94 -4.45
CA ALA A 49 -12.56 9.40 -4.63
C ALA A 49 -11.63 10.04 -3.59
N ILE A 50 -11.63 9.54 -2.35
CA ILE A 50 -10.70 9.99 -1.30
C ILE A 50 -9.28 9.55 -1.65
N ALA A 51 -9.05 8.28 -2.00
CA ALA A 51 -7.71 7.78 -2.34
C ALA A 51 -7.14 8.49 -3.59
N ILE A 52 -7.92 8.51 -4.68
CA ILE A 52 -8.17 9.66 -5.56
C ILE A 52 -7.45 10.97 -5.25
N GLY A 53 -8.16 11.78 -4.47
CA GLY A 53 -7.71 13.10 -4.03
C GLY A 53 -6.44 13.05 -3.21
N CYS A 54 -6.23 12.02 -2.38
CA CYS A 54 -5.01 11.84 -1.59
C CYS A 54 -3.78 11.67 -2.48
N THR A 55 -3.82 10.85 -3.54
CA THR A 55 -2.66 10.70 -4.45
C THR A 55 -2.38 11.99 -5.20
N ILE A 56 -3.41 12.69 -5.68
CA ILE A 56 -3.27 13.99 -6.37
C ILE A 56 -2.69 15.05 -5.42
N ALA A 57 -3.29 15.24 -4.25
CA ALA A 57 -2.86 16.22 -3.27
C ALA A 57 -1.44 15.93 -2.77
N ALA A 58 -1.16 14.68 -2.39
CA ALA A 58 0.15 14.30 -1.90
C ALA A 58 1.24 14.42 -2.97
N THR A 59 0.97 14.00 -4.22
CA THR A 59 1.92 14.21 -5.32
C THR A 59 2.20 15.71 -5.51
N THR A 60 1.15 16.54 -5.51
CA THR A 60 1.30 17.99 -5.72
C THR A 60 2.08 18.66 -4.59
N LEU A 61 1.83 18.27 -3.33
CA LEU A 61 2.47 18.83 -2.14
C LEU A 61 3.87 18.27 -1.89
N ALA A 62 4.21 17.10 -2.44
CA ALA A 62 5.51 16.47 -2.23
C ALA A 62 6.66 17.34 -2.74
N LEU A 63 6.53 18.01 -3.87
CA LEU A 63 7.60 18.82 -4.45
C LEU A 63 7.88 20.11 -3.64
N PRO A 64 6.86 20.92 -3.26
CA PRO A 64 7.02 22.01 -2.29
C PRO A 64 7.66 21.57 -0.97
N PHE A 65 7.22 20.45 -0.40
CA PHE A 65 7.78 19.95 0.85
C PHE A 65 9.23 19.51 0.70
N ARG A 66 9.60 18.86 -0.42
CA ARG A 66 10.99 18.52 -0.72
C ARG A 66 11.87 19.76 -0.88
N SER A 67 11.37 20.82 -1.52
CA SER A 67 12.07 22.11 -1.60
C SER A 67 12.35 22.70 -0.23
N ALA A 68 11.34 22.72 0.65
CA ALA A 68 11.48 23.22 2.01
C ALA A 68 12.43 22.39 2.87
N ILE A 69 12.41 21.05 2.74
CA ILE A 69 13.34 20.15 3.47
C ILE A 69 14.78 20.40 3.02
N LEU A 70 15.04 20.44 1.71
CA LEU A 70 16.41 20.60 1.18
C LEU A 70 17.03 21.97 1.48
N SER A 71 16.21 22.98 1.73
CA SER A 71 16.63 24.33 2.07
C SER A 71 16.50 24.67 3.56
N GLU A 72 15.97 23.73 4.36
CA GLU A 72 15.63 23.90 5.77
C GLU A 72 14.74 25.14 6.05
N ASP A 73 13.95 25.58 5.05
CA ASP A 73 13.15 26.81 5.11
C ASP A 73 11.79 26.65 4.40
N TRP A 74 10.71 26.87 5.16
CA TRP A 74 9.34 26.87 4.64
C TRP A 74 9.10 27.93 3.56
N ALA A 75 9.81 29.06 3.60
CA ALA A 75 9.66 30.11 2.59
C ALA A 75 10.02 29.63 1.17
N ARG A 76 10.87 28.59 1.06
CA ARG A 76 11.28 27.99 -0.21
C ARG A 76 10.32 26.94 -0.74
N ALA A 77 9.26 26.59 0.00
CA ALA A 77 8.22 25.68 -0.49
C ALA A 77 7.52 26.21 -1.76
N SER A 78 7.40 27.54 -1.88
CA SER A 78 6.79 28.22 -3.03
C SER A 78 7.80 28.75 -4.06
N ASP A 79 9.09 28.46 -3.89
CA ASP A 79 10.13 28.88 -4.82
C ASP A 79 10.11 28.00 -6.08
N PHE A 80 9.51 28.53 -7.14
CA PHE A 80 9.35 27.81 -8.40
C PHE A 80 10.68 27.42 -9.04
N ASN A 81 11.72 28.26 -8.91
CA ASN A 81 13.03 27.94 -9.48
C ASN A 81 13.68 26.79 -8.73
N ALA A 82 13.62 26.80 -7.39
CA ALA A 82 14.09 25.67 -6.58
C ALA A 82 13.37 24.36 -6.93
N MET A 83 12.05 24.42 -7.15
CA MET A 83 11.26 23.25 -7.59
C MET A 83 11.68 22.76 -8.98
N LEU A 84 11.96 23.67 -9.93
CA LEU A 84 12.47 23.31 -11.25
C LEU A 84 13.86 22.67 -11.20
N ASP A 85 14.74 23.18 -10.35
CA ASP A 85 16.08 22.62 -10.15
C ASP A 85 15.99 21.19 -9.60
N ILE A 86 15.08 20.94 -8.65
CA ILE A 86 14.81 19.58 -8.15
C ILE A 86 14.30 18.69 -9.28
N LEU A 87 13.33 19.15 -10.08
CA LEU A 87 12.73 18.36 -11.17
C LEU A 87 13.73 17.99 -12.26
N SER A 88 14.58 18.92 -12.65
CA SER A 88 15.49 18.77 -13.79
C SER A 88 16.84 18.17 -13.42
N GLY A 89 17.32 18.41 -12.20
CA GLY A 89 18.68 18.09 -11.78
C GLY A 89 18.83 16.92 -10.82
N THR A 90 17.75 16.30 -10.34
CA THR A 90 17.83 15.31 -9.26
C THR A 90 17.07 14.01 -9.52
N THR A 91 17.51 12.94 -8.87
CA THR A 91 16.80 11.66 -8.81
C THR A 91 15.47 11.75 -8.07
N ILE A 92 15.32 12.73 -7.15
CA ILE A 92 14.05 13.03 -6.48
C ILE A 92 13.04 13.57 -7.51
N GLY A 93 13.49 14.44 -8.41
CA GLY A 93 12.68 14.98 -9.51
C GLY A 93 12.17 13.90 -10.45
N THR A 94 13.05 12.99 -10.88
CA THR A 94 12.65 11.88 -11.77
C THR A 94 11.66 10.93 -11.10
N ALA A 95 11.87 10.59 -9.83
CA ALA A 95 10.91 9.81 -9.04
C ALA A 95 9.54 10.50 -8.95
N TRP A 96 9.53 11.80 -8.66
CA TRP A 96 8.30 12.60 -8.60
C TRP A 96 7.55 12.62 -9.93
N MET A 97 8.26 12.78 -11.06
CA MET A 97 7.65 12.74 -12.39
C MET A 97 6.98 11.39 -12.70
N CYS A 98 7.62 10.28 -12.31
CA CYS A 98 6.99 8.96 -12.43
C CYS A 98 5.73 8.84 -11.55
N GLN A 99 5.76 9.36 -10.33
CA GLN A 99 4.60 9.37 -9.43
C GLN A 99 3.47 10.26 -9.96
N ALA A 100 3.79 11.41 -10.56
CA ALA A 100 2.85 12.29 -11.24
C ALA A 100 2.20 11.61 -12.45
N ALA A 101 2.99 10.90 -13.27
CA ALA A 101 2.47 10.12 -14.38
C ALA A 101 1.54 8.99 -13.92
N GLY A 102 1.91 8.25 -12.87
CA GLY A 102 1.06 7.21 -12.30
C GLY A 102 -0.23 7.75 -11.68
N THR A 103 -0.16 8.89 -10.98
CA THR A 103 -1.33 9.58 -10.42
C THR A 103 -2.27 10.08 -11.53
N ALA A 104 -1.72 10.65 -12.60
CA ALA A 104 -2.50 11.03 -13.78
C ALA A 104 -3.16 9.81 -14.44
N ALA A 105 -2.44 8.70 -14.58
CA ALA A 105 -2.98 7.45 -15.12
C ALA A 105 -4.14 6.88 -14.27
N ILE A 106 -4.03 6.94 -12.94
CA ILE A 106 -5.10 6.57 -12.00
C ILE A 106 -6.33 7.46 -12.23
N PHE A 107 -6.14 8.77 -12.31
CA PHE A 107 -7.24 9.71 -12.51
C PHE A 107 -7.93 9.48 -13.85
N LEU A 108 -7.16 9.30 -14.93
CA LEU A 108 -7.68 8.98 -16.27
C LEU A 108 -8.40 7.62 -16.28
N ALA A 109 -7.84 6.59 -15.63
CA ALA A 109 -8.49 5.29 -15.49
C ALA A 109 -9.85 5.40 -14.76
N TYR A 110 -9.97 6.30 -13.79
CA TYR A 110 -11.21 6.51 -13.06
C TYR A 110 -12.29 7.21 -13.88
N ILE A 111 -11.94 8.30 -14.60
CA ILE A 111 -12.92 9.12 -15.33
C ILE A 111 -13.25 8.57 -16.72
N ALA A 112 -12.27 8.02 -17.44
CA ALA A 112 -12.41 7.70 -18.87
C ALA A 112 -12.63 6.22 -19.16
N ALA A 113 -12.20 5.30 -18.28
CA ALA A 113 -12.34 3.88 -18.57
C ALA A 113 -13.81 3.42 -18.47
N PRO A 114 -14.29 2.59 -19.42
CA PRO A 114 -15.58 1.93 -19.32
C PRO A 114 -15.70 1.12 -18.03
N LEU A 115 -16.87 1.08 -17.40
CA LEU A 115 -17.07 0.43 -16.09
C LEU A 115 -16.53 -1.01 -16.03
N ARG A 116 -16.67 -1.77 -17.13
CA ARG A 116 -16.16 -3.15 -17.25
C ARG A 116 -14.63 -3.28 -17.22
N LEU A 117 -13.90 -2.21 -17.55
CA LEU A 117 -12.44 -2.17 -17.59
C LEU A 117 -11.83 -1.39 -16.42
N ARG A 118 -12.62 -0.63 -15.65
CA ARG A 118 -12.11 0.27 -14.59
C ARG A 118 -11.24 -0.44 -13.56
N ALA A 119 -11.63 -1.64 -13.11
CA ALA A 119 -10.81 -2.39 -12.16
C ALA A 119 -9.46 -2.80 -12.78
N ALA A 120 -9.45 -3.25 -14.04
CA ALA A 120 -8.22 -3.64 -14.74
C ALA A 120 -7.30 -2.44 -14.99
N THR A 121 -7.83 -1.33 -15.52
CA THR A 121 -7.05 -0.13 -15.81
C THR A 121 -6.52 0.51 -14.53
N MET A 122 -7.33 0.55 -13.46
CA MET A 122 -6.88 1.00 -12.15
C MET A 122 -5.78 0.08 -11.58
N THR A 123 -5.90 -1.24 -11.75
CA THR A 123 -4.87 -2.19 -11.31
C THR A 123 -3.53 -1.85 -11.97
N ILE A 124 -3.51 -1.67 -13.29
CA ILE A 124 -2.29 -1.36 -14.03
C ILE A 124 -1.71 0.00 -13.59
N ALA A 125 -2.56 1.03 -13.50
CA ALA A 125 -2.12 2.38 -13.13
C ALA A 125 -1.60 2.47 -11.69
N ALA A 126 -2.32 1.88 -10.72
CA ALA A 126 -1.90 1.84 -9.32
C ALA A 126 -0.69 0.93 -9.10
N GLY A 127 -0.57 -0.16 -9.86
CA GLY A 127 0.62 -1.01 -9.87
C GLY A 127 1.84 -0.24 -10.36
N PHE A 128 1.71 0.53 -11.44
CA PHE A 128 2.77 1.43 -11.92
C PHE A 128 3.14 2.51 -10.89
N LEU A 129 2.15 3.08 -10.20
CA LEU A 129 2.42 4.05 -9.13
C LEU A 129 3.23 3.41 -8.00
N LEU A 130 2.85 2.22 -7.52
CA LEU A 130 3.58 1.51 -6.47
C LEU A 130 4.98 1.07 -6.90
N THR A 131 5.16 0.62 -8.14
CA THR A 131 6.50 0.25 -8.64
C THR A 131 7.41 1.47 -8.73
N SER A 132 6.87 2.65 -9.07
CA SER A 132 7.63 3.91 -9.06
C SER A 132 8.10 4.30 -7.66
N LEU A 133 7.32 3.99 -6.62
CA LEU A 133 7.69 4.20 -5.23
C LEU A 133 8.85 3.29 -4.81
N ALA A 134 8.79 2.01 -5.16
CA ALA A 134 9.87 1.06 -4.88
C ALA A 134 11.17 1.36 -5.67
N ALA A 135 11.06 2.03 -6.81
CA ALA A 135 12.22 2.56 -7.53
C ALA A 135 12.83 3.81 -6.90
N SER A 136 12.15 4.43 -5.92
CA SER A 136 12.54 5.69 -5.26
C SER A 136 12.56 5.53 -3.73
N GLY A 137 13.72 5.13 -3.18
CA GLY A 137 13.90 4.89 -1.74
C GLY A 137 15.29 4.35 -1.41
N HIS A 138 15.44 3.64 -0.29
CA HIS A 138 16.72 3.01 0.10
C HIS A 138 17.26 2.02 -0.95
N ALA A 139 16.42 1.48 -1.84
CA ALA A 139 16.87 0.69 -2.98
C ALA A 139 17.68 1.48 -4.03
N ALA A 140 17.71 2.81 -3.94
CA ALA A 140 18.63 3.66 -4.70
C ALA A 140 20.03 3.77 -4.05
N MET A 141 20.21 3.31 -2.81
CA MET A 141 21.51 3.32 -2.12
C MET A 141 22.49 2.30 -2.72
N ASN A 142 21.98 1.18 -3.22
CA ASN A 142 22.79 0.12 -3.79
C ASN A 142 22.92 0.33 -5.31
N THR A 143 24.14 0.20 -5.85
CA THR A 143 24.43 0.32 -7.28
C THR A 143 24.65 -1.05 -7.93
N GLY A 144 24.74 -1.08 -9.26
CA GLY A 144 25.00 -2.32 -10.01
C GLY A 144 23.92 -3.40 -9.83
N TRP A 145 24.35 -4.66 -9.83
CA TRP A 145 23.46 -5.83 -9.74
C TRP A 145 22.72 -5.89 -8.39
N LEU A 146 23.38 -5.49 -7.30
CA LEU A 146 22.80 -5.48 -5.96
C LEU A 146 21.69 -4.44 -5.85
N GLY A 147 21.88 -3.27 -6.49
CA GLY A 147 20.83 -2.27 -6.64
C GLY A 147 19.60 -2.77 -7.41
N ALA A 148 19.82 -3.49 -8.51
CA ALA A 148 18.72 -4.07 -9.28
C ALA A 148 17.94 -5.11 -8.47
N LEU A 149 18.65 -5.98 -7.73
CA LEU A 149 18.03 -6.96 -6.84
C LEU A 149 17.22 -6.28 -5.73
N HIS A 150 17.77 -5.24 -5.09
CA HIS A 150 17.09 -4.50 -4.02
C HIS A 150 15.80 -3.84 -4.53
N ARG A 151 15.86 -3.13 -5.66
CA ARG A 151 14.67 -2.53 -6.28
C ARG A 151 13.63 -3.58 -6.67
N GLY A 152 14.07 -4.70 -7.25
CA GLY A 152 13.17 -5.81 -7.59
C GLY A 152 12.47 -6.38 -6.36
N ASN A 153 13.22 -6.60 -5.28
CA ASN A 153 12.66 -7.09 -4.02
C ASN A 153 11.68 -6.10 -3.39
N ASP A 154 12.01 -4.80 -3.39
CA ASP A 154 11.12 -3.73 -2.91
C ASP A 154 9.82 -3.66 -3.71
N ILE A 155 9.89 -3.75 -5.04
CA ILE A 155 8.71 -3.79 -5.91
C ILE A 155 7.83 -4.98 -5.55
N VAL A 156 8.41 -6.17 -5.41
CA VAL A 156 7.67 -7.38 -5.02
C VAL A 156 7.05 -7.23 -3.64
N HIS A 157 7.79 -6.68 -2.67
CA HIS A 157 7.31 -6.44 -1.31
C HIS A 157 6.09 -5.52 -1.29
N VAL A 158 6.18 -4.35 -1.94
CA VAL A 158 5.11 -3.35 -1.92
C VAL A 158 3.88 -3.82 -2.70
N LEU A 159 4.06 -4.49 -3.84
CA LEU A 159 2.92 -5.03 -4.60
C LEU A 159 2.22 -6.16 -3.83
N ALA A 160 2.95 -7.04 -3.18
CA ALA A 160 2.37 -8.10 -2.35
C ALA A 160 1.68 -7.53 -1.10
N GLY A 161 2.31 -6.58 -0.42
CA GLY A 161 1.74 -5.89 0.75
C GLY A 161 0.48 -5.11 0.37
N GLY A 162 0.49 -4.41 -0.75
CA GLY A 162 -0.67 -3.70 -1.28
C GLY A 162 -1.78 -4.64 -1.72
N ALA A 163 -1.47 -5.79 -2.31
CA ALA A 163 -2.47 -6.80 -2.66
C ALA A 163 -3.17 -7.37 -1.41
N TRP A 164 -2.42 -7.58 -0.32
CA TRP A 164 -3.00 -8.00 0.96
C TRP A 164 -3.86 -6.90 1.59
N VAL A 165 -3.27 -5.74 1.87
CA VAL A 165 -3.92 -4.64 2.61
C VAL A 165 -5.05 -4.01 1.81
N GLY A 166 -4.81 -3.68 0.54
CA GLY A 166 -5.79 -2.97 -0.29
C GLY A 166 -7.04 -3.78 -0.60
N ALA A 167 -6.94 -5.11 -0.60
CA ALA A 167 -8.08 -5.99 -0.82
C ALA A 167 -9.00 -6.12 0.42
N LEU A 168 -8.58 -5.69 1.61
CA LEU A 168 -9.40 -5.79 2.83
C LEU A 168 -10.70 -4.97 2.73
N ILE A 169 -10.65 -3.80 2.07
CA ILE A 169 -11.83 -2.95 1.87
C ILE A 169 -12.91 -3.68 1.04
N PRO A 170 -12.65 -4.17 -0.20
CA PRO A 170 -13.64 -4.96 -0.92
C PRO A 170 -14.06 -6.23 -0.19
N VAL A 171 -13.18 -6.90 0.54
CA VAL A 171 -13.56 -8.04 1.39
C VAL A 171 -14.61 -7.66 2.43
N ALA A 172 -14.44 -6.52 3.12
CA ALA A 172 -15.42 -6.00 4.07
C ALA A 172 -16.80 -5.74 3.43
N PHE A 173 -16.83 -5.28 2.18
CA PHE A 173 -18.08 -5.14 1.42
C PHE A 173 -18.66 -6.49 0.96
N ILE A 174 -17.83 -7.48 0.64
CA ILE A 174 -18.29 -8.80 0.15
C ILE A 174 -18.82 -9.67 1.30
N LEU A 175 -18.23 -9.61 2.49
CA LEU A 175 -18.64 -10.42 3.66
C LEU A 175 -20.16 -10.40 3.95
N PRO A 176 -20.86 -9.24 4.00
CA PRO A 176 -22.31 -9.17 4.15
C PRO A 176 -23.13 -9.93 3.09
N ARG A 177 -22.57 -10.13 1.89
CA ARG A 177 -23.28 -10.77 0.78
C ARG A 177 -23.32 -12.28 0.87
N LEU A 178 -22.60 -12.90 1.79
CA LEU A 178 -22.66 -14.35 2.02
C LEU A 178 -24.09 -14.85 2.31
N SER A 179 -24.92 -14.02 2.95
CA SER A 179 -26.32 -14.33 3.27
C SER A 179 -27.31 -13.97 2.15
N ASP A 180 -26.86 -13.36 1.06
CA ASP A 180 -27.72 -13.01 -0.07
C ASP A 180 -28.01 -14.24 -0.94
N ARG A 181 -29.29 -14.46 -1.26
CA ARG A 181 -29.76 -15.56 -2.11
C ARG A 181 -29.19 -15.49 -3.53
N ARG A 182 -28.98 -14.28 -4.06
CA ARG A 182 -28.51 -14.08 -5.45
C ARG A 182 -26.99 -14.08 -5.56
N THR A 183 -26.32 -13.36 -4.65
CA THR A 183 -24.86 -13.13 -4.75
C THR A 183 -24.02 -13.96 -3.78
N GLY A 184 -24.62 -14.69 -2.84
CA GLY A 184 -23.90 -15.41 -1.78
C GLY A 184 -22.92 -16.47 -2.27
N ARG A 185 -23.25 -17.20 -3.35
CA ARG A 185 -22.33 -18.19 -3.95
C ARG A 185 -21.08 -17.53 -4.55
N ASP A 186 -21.26 -16.41 -5.24
CA ASP A 186 -20.16 -15.65 -5.83
C ASP A 186 -19.32 -14.95 -4.76
N ALA A 187 -19.96 -14.43 -3.70
CA ALA A 187 -19.30 -13.88 -2.54
C ALA A 187 -18.44 -14.93 -1.82
N ALA A 188 -18.96 -16.13 -1.61
CA ALA A 188 -18.20 -17.23 -1.01
C ALA A 188 -16.98 -17.61 -1.85
N LYS A 189 -17.14 -17.76 -3.17
CA LYS A 189 -16.02 -18.03 -4.09
C LYS A 189 -14.96 -16.92 -4.05
N ALA A 190 -15.39 -15.65 -4.06
CA ALA A 190 -14.50 -14.50 -3.98
C ALA A 190 -13.68 -14.51 -2.68
N LEU A 191 -14.32 -14.76 -1.53
CA LEU A 191 -13.64 -14.82 -0.22
C LEU A 191 -12.68 -16.02 -0.11
N VAL A 192 -13.01 -17.18 -0.67
CA VAL A 192 -12.10 -18.33 -0.73
C VAL A 192 -10.86 -17.98 -1.59
N ARG A 193 -11.07 -17.36 -2.76
CA ARG A 193 -9.97 -16.91 -3.63
C ARG A 193 -9.10 -15.85 -2.97
N PHE A 194 -9.72 -14.88 -2.29
CA PHE A 194 -9.01 -13.89 -1.47
C PHE A 194 -8.12 -14.60 -0.45
N SER A 195 -8.68 -15.55 0.30
CA SER A 195 -7.93 -16.26 1.32
C SER A 195 -6.72 -17.00 0.73
N THR A 196 -6.90 -17.71 -0.39
CA THR A 196 -5.81 -18.45 -1.06
C THR A 196 -4.72 -17.53 -1.61
N ALA A 197 -5.11 -16.46 -2.30
CA ALA A 197 -4.15 -15.45 -2.77
C ALA A 197 -3.46 -14.72 -1.61
N GLY A 198 -4.19 -14.47 -0.52
CA GLY A 198 -3.68 -13.83 0.69
C GLY A 198 -2.53 -14.59 1.32
N HIS A 199 -2.54 -15.92 1.34
CA HIS A 199 -1.39 -16.70 1.81
C HIS A 199 -0.14 -16.49 0.98
N VAL A 200 -0.29 -16.48 -0.35
CA VAL A 200 0.83 -16.23 -1.25
C VAL A 200 1.36 -14.81 -1.02
N ALA A 201 0.47 -13.82 -0.96
CA ALA A 201 0.84 -12.43 -0.70
C ALA A 201 1.56 -12.27 0.65
N VAL A 202 1.03 -12.84 1.74
CA VAL A 202 1.66 -12.80 3.07
C VAL A 202 3.03 -13.48 3.05
N GLY A 203 3.16 -14.67 2.46
CA GLY A 203 4.44 -15.36 2.33
C GLY A 203 5.47 -14.52 1.57
N VAL A 204 5.06 -13.92 0.45
CA VAL A 204 5.91 -13.02 -0.34
C VAL A 204 6.31 -11.79 0.47
N VAL A 205 5.39 -11.15 1.19
CA VAL A 205 5.68 -9.99 2.07
C VAL A 205 6.71 -10.34 3.14
N LEU A 206 6.57 -11.49 3.80
CA LEU A 206 7.51 -11.91 4.85
C LEU A 206 8.90 -12.19 4.29
N ILE A 207 8.99 -12.96 3.20
CA ILE A 207 10.27 -13.32 2.58
C ILE A 207 10.98 -12.07 2.03
N SER A 208 10.26 -11.26 1.25
CA SER A 208 10.82 -10.01 0.70
C SER A 208 11.13 -8.98 1.79
N GLY A 209 10.36 -8.95 2.88
CA GLY A 209 10.60 -8.08 4.03
C GLY A 209 11.89 -8.44 4.76
N VAL A 210 12.16 -9.74 4.96
CA VAL A 210 13.44 -10.22 5.49
C VAL A 210 14.58 -9.84 4.54
N ALA A 211 14.42 -10.07 3.24
CA ALA A 211 15.43 -9.67 2.26
C ALA A 211 15.73 -8.15 2.31
N ASN A 212 14.70 -7.30 2.39
CA ASN A 212 14.86 -5.85 2.53
C ASN A 212 15.61 -5.47 3.79
N MET A 213 15.29 -6.09 4.93
CA MET A 213 15.99 -5.86 6.19
C MET A 213 17.50 -6.15 6.03
N PHE A 214 17.88 -7.29 5.45
CA PHE A 214 19.29 -7.59 5.19
C PHE A 214 19.93 -6.66 4.15
N LEU A 215 19.20 -6.25 3.10
CA LEU A 215 19.71 -5.38 2.04
C LEU A 215 19.90 -3.93 2.48
N ILE A 216 19.16 -3.48 3.51
CA ILE A 216 19.21 -2.11 4.03
C ILE A 216 20.16 -1.98 5.22
N ILE A 217 20.05 -2.86 6.23
CA ILE A 217 20.83 -2.77 7.48
C ILE A 217 21.84 -3.90 7.67
N GLY A 218 21.99 -4.81 6.70
CA GLY A 218 23.00 -5.88 6.75
C GLY A 218 22.71 -7.06 7.68
N GLY A 219 21.62 -7.03 8.46
CA GLY A 219 21.36 -8.07 9.46
C GLY A 219 20.03 -7.91 10.20
N LEU A 220 19.95 -8.49 11.40
CA LEU A 220 18.80 -8.33 12.31
C LEU A 220 18.85 -6.96 12.99
N PRO A 221 17.70 -6.28 13.21
CA PRO A 221 17.62 -4.98 13.88
C PRO A 221 17.81 -5.11 15.40
N LEU A 222 19.04 -5.32 15.84
CA LEU A 222 19.38 -5.57 17.24
C LEU A 222 19.79 -4.31 18.02
N ASP A 223 20.12 -3.22 17.33
CA ASP A 223 20.49 -1.96 17.98
C ASP A 223 19.26 -1.06 18.12
N TRP A 224 18.56 -1.19 19.25
CA TRP A 224 17.36 -0.39 19.54
C TRP A 224 17.67 1.05 19.96
N SER A 225 18.95 1.43 20.07
CA SER A 225 19.32 2.83 20.23
C SER A 225 19.21 3.61 18.92
N VAL A 226 19.28 2.91 17.78
CA VAL A 226 19.05 3.48 16.45
C VAL A 226 17.55 3.53 16.18
N GLU A 227 17.01 4.74 16.03
CA GLU A 227 15.57 4.99 15.84
C GLU A 227 14.99 4.20 14.65
N TYR A 228 15.72 4.13 13.53
CA TYR A 228 15.35 3.34 12.36
C TYR A 228 15.11 1.86 12.70
N GLN A 229 16.05 1.23 13.42
CA GLN A 229 15.97 -0.19 13.77
C GLN A 229 14.85 -0.46 14.77
N PHE A 230 14.64 0.43 15.75
CA PHE A 230 13.53 0.33 16.70
C PHE A 230 12.17 0.39 15.99
N LEU A 231 11.96 1.36 15.09
CA LEU A 231 10.70 1.48 14.33
C LEU A 231 10.51 0.29 13.37
N LEU A 232 11.59 -0.25 12.80
CA LEU A 232 11.56 -1.47 12.01
C LEU A 232 11.12 -2.69 12.84
N CYS A 233 11.63 -2.86 14.07
CA CYS A 233 11.18 -3.90 15.01
C CYS A 233 9.67 -3.78 15.29
N LEU A 234 9.18 -2.57 15.52
CA LEU A 234 7.76 -2.32 15.75
C LEU A 234 6.91 -2.68 14.51
N LYS A 235 7.37 -2.33 13.30
CA LYS A 235 6.74 -2.75 12.04
C LYS A 235 6.67 -4.27 11.94
N ILE A 236 7.76 -4.97 12.24
CA ILE A 236 7.81 -6.45 12.20
C ILE A 236 6.79 -7.04 13.17
N LEU A 237 6.72 -6.54 14.40
CA LEU A 237 5.75 -7.00 15.41
C LEU A 237 4.29 -6.82 14.92
N LEU A 238 3.98 -5.66 14.33
CA LEU A 238 2.64 -5.40 13.79
C LEU A 238 2.30 -6.33 12.62
N VAL A 239 3.25 -6.55 11.69
CA VAL A 239 3.04 -7.45 10.55
C VAL A 239 2.84 -8.89 11.04
N LEU A 240 3.63 -9.37 12.01
CA LEU A 240 3.45 -10.70 12.59
C LEU A 240 2.09 -10.83 13.31
N SER A 241 1.63 -9.77 13.98
CA SER A 241 0.30 -9.72 14.61
C SER A 241 -0.81 -9.82 13.56
N MET A 242 -0.69 -9.07 12.44
CA MET A 242 -1.60 -9.17 11.31
C MET A 242 -1.60 -10.57 10.69
N THR A 243 -0.43 -11.19 10.51
CA THR A 243 -0.30 -12.55 10.01
C THR A 243 -0.98 -13.55 10.95
N GLY A 244 -0.78 -13.43 12.26
CA GLY A 244 -1.44 -14.27 13.25
C GLY A 244 -2.97 -14.15 13.19
N LEU A 245 -3.48 -12.92 13.05
CA LEU A 245 -4.90 -12.65 12.86
C LEU A 245 -5.44 -13.25 11.56
N ALA A 246 -4.71 -13.11 10.45
CA ALA A 246 -5.09 -13.68 9.16
C ALA A 246 -5.14 -15.23 9.20
N ILE A 247 -4.16 -15.85 9.85
CA ILE A 247 -4.13 -17.30 10.09
C ILE A 247 -5.33 -17.72 10.94
N PHE A 248 -5.60 -17.02 12.05
CA PHE A 248 -6.76 -17.31 12.90
C PHE A 248 -8.09 -17.16 12.14
N ASN A 249 -8.25 -16.07 11.40
CA ASN A 249 -9.42 -15.83 10.55
C ASN A 249 -9.64 -16.99 9.59
N ARG A 250 -8.58 -17.47 8.92
CA ARG A 250 -8.67 -18.55 7.94
C ARG A 250 -8.88 -19.94 8.55
N TYR A 251 -8.11 -20.32 9.56
CA TYR A 251 -8.10 -21.70 10.05
C TYR A 251 -9.10 -21.94 11.19
N VAL A 252 -9.59 -20.87 11.84
CA VAL A 252 -10.53 -20.99 12.96
C VAL A 252 -11.90 -20.42 12.62
N LEU A 253 -11.99 -19.21 12.03
CA LEU A 253 -13.28 -18.55 11.80
C LEU A 253 -13.95 -18.96 10.48
N VAL A 254 -13.21 -19.04 9.37
CA VAL A 254 -13.76 -19.42 8.06
C VAL A 254 -14.44 -20.80 8.09
N PRO A 255 -13.87 -21.87 8.70
CA PRO A 255 -14.54 -23.17 8.78
C PRO A 255 -15.85 -23.14 9.59
N LYS A 256 -16.02 -22.15 10.47
CA LYS A 256 -17.23 -21.97 11.31
C LYS A 256 -18.34 -21.18 10.61
N LEU A 257 -18.11 -20.66 9.39
CA LEU A 257 -19.09 -19.86 8.65
C LEU A 257 -20.38 -20.63 8.32
N SER A 258 -20.31 -21.96 8.19
CA SER A 258 -21.46 -22.82 7.89
C SER A 258 -22.31 -23.18 9.12
N GLY A 259 -21.84 -22.89 10.34
CA GLY A 259 -22.44 -23.45 11.56
C GLY A 259 -22.71 -22.49 12.72
N ARG A 260 -22.29 -21.21 12.66
CA ARG A 260 -22.48 -20.26 13.77
C ARG A 260 -22.87 -18.85 13.29
N HIS A 261 -23.97 -18.34 13.85
CA HIS A 261 -24.50 -16.98 13.59
C HIS A 261 -23.50 -15.84 13.85
N GLY A 262 -22.46 -16.05 14.66
CA GLY A 262 -21.45 -15.03 15.00
C GLY A 262 -20.18 -15.01 14.12
N ALA A 263 -19.96 -16.01 13.25
CA ALA A 263 -18.70 -16.14 12.52
C ALA A 263 -18.47 -14.98 11.52
N VAL A 264 -19.53 -14.50 10.86
CA VAL A 264 -19.46 -13.36 9.94
C VAL A 264 -19.14 -12.07 10.69
N ALA A 265 -19.72 -11.85 11.87
CA ALA A 265 -19.43 -10.68 12.69
C ALA A 265 -17.98 -10.68 13.18
N ALA A 266 -17.48 -11.84 13.66
CA ALA A 266 -16.09 -12.00 14.06
C ALA A 266 -15.11 -11.74 12.91
N LEU A 267 -15.40 -12.24 11.70
CA LEU A 267 -14.58 -11.95 10.52
C LEU A 267 -14.58 -10.47 10.16
N ARG A 268 -15.72 -9.77 10.26
CA ARG A 268 -15.76 -8.32 10.01
C ARG A 268 -14.90 -7.55 11.01
N ILE A 269 -15.00 -7.88 12.31
CA ILE A 269 -14.17 -7.28 13.35
C ILE A 269 -12.69 -7.57 13.06
N GLY A 270 -12.35 -8.82 12.73
CA GLY A 270 -11.00 -9.21 12.32
C GLY A 270 -10.48 -8.40 11.13
N THR A 271 -11.29 -8.22 10.08
CA THR A 271 -10.94 -7.39 8.92
C THR A 271 -10.71 -5.93 9.31
N VAL A 272 -11.53 -5.35 10.19
CA VAL A 272 -11.35 -3.98 10.67
C VAL A 272 -10.06 -3.85 11.48
N VAL A 273 -9.77 -4.81 12.37
CA VAL A 273 -8.52 -4.85 13.13
C VAL A 273 -7.31 -4.97 12.20
N GLU A 274 -7.37 -5.83 11.18
CA GLU A 274 -6.30 -5.93 10.16
C GLU A 274 -6.10 -4.59 9.42
N ILE A 275 -7.18 -3.87 9.08
CA ILE A 275 -7.07 -2.54 8.44
C ILE A 275 -6.40 -1.54 9.38
N VAL A 276 -6.76 -1.50 10.67
CA VAL A 276 -6.14 -0.59 11.64
C VAL A 276 -4.65 -0.90 11.84
N LEU A 277 -4.29 -2.19 11.94
CA LEU A 277 -2.89 -2.60 12.02
C LEU A 277 -2.12 -2.24 10.74
N ALA A 278 -2.74 -2.41 9.57
CA ALA A 278 -2.13 -2.01 8.30
C ALA A 278 -1.89 -0.50 8.22
N LEU A 279 -2.84 0.32 8.70
CA LEU A 279 -2.67 1.76 8.79
C LEU A 279 -1.50 2.13 9.70
N ALA A 280 -1.35 1.45 10.85
CA ALA A 280 -0.20 1.66 11.73
C ALA A 280 1.12 1.28 11.06
N VAL A 281 1.17 0.13 10.35
CA VAL A 281 2.35 -0.29 9.57
C VAL A 281 2.73 0.74 8.52
N VAL A 282 1.76 1.25 7.74
CA VAL A 282 2.01 2.27 6.72
C VAL A 282 2.45 3.59 7.35
N GLY A 283 1.87 3.96 8.50
CA GLY A 283 2.32 5.12 9.29
C GLY A 283 3.78 5.02 9.72
N LEU A 284 4.20 3.85 10.21
CA LEU A 284 5.61 3.61 10.54
C LEU A 284 6.49 3.73 9.29
N VAL A 285 6.13 3.08 8.19
CA VAL A 285 6.91 3.12 6.94
C VAL A 285 7.03 4.54 6.38
N ALA A 286 5.95 5.33 6.47
CA ALA A 286 5.95 6.73 6.05
C ALA A 286 6.91 7.59 6.90
N TRP A 287 7.05 7.27 8.19
CA TRP A 287 7.96 7.93 9.12
C TRP A 287 9.40 7.43 8.97
N PHE A 288 9.70 6.17 9.32
CA PHE A 288 11.09 5.72 9.33
C PHE A 288 11.72 5.67 7.93
N GLY A 289 10.92 5.67 6.87
CA GLY A 289 11.39 5.83 5.50
C GLY A 289 11.93 7.23 5.16
N THR A 290 11.82 8.22 6.06
CA THR A 290 12.53 9.51 5.95
C THR A 290 13.82 9.55 6.77
N LEU A 291 14.11 8.53 7.56
CA LEU A 291 15.32 8.43 8.37
C LEU A 291 16.44 7.74 7.57
N GLU A 292 17.68 8.05 7.89
CA GLU A 292 18.82 7.31 7.37
C GLU A 292 18.94 5.95 8.06
N PRO A 293 19.09 4.85 7.31
CA PRO A 293 19.33 3.55 7.89
C PRO A 293 20.80 3.51 8.31
N VAL A 294 21.09 3.86 9.55
CA VAL A 294 22.44 3.75 10.10
C VAL A 294 22.72 2.26 10.31
N ALA A 295 23.52 1.69 9.41
CA ALA A 295 24.21 0.43 9.66
C ALA A 295 25.48 0.75 10.45
N VAL A 296 25.63 0.16 11.63
CA VAL A 296 26.93 0.09 12.33
C VAL A 296 27.76 -1.00 11.68
#